data_AF-A0A0D0J656-F1
#
_entry.id   AF-A0A0D0J656-F1
#
_cell.length_a   1.000
_cell.length_b   1.000
_cell.length_c   1.000
_cell.angle_alpha   90.00
_cell.angle_beta   90.00
_cell.angle_gamma   90.00
#
_symmetry.space_group_name_H-M   'P 1'
#
loop_
_entity.id
_entity.type
_entity.pdbx_description
1 polymer ?
#
loop_
_entity_poly.entity_id
_entity_poly.type
_entity_poly.pdbx_seq_one_letter_code
_entity_poly.pdbx_strand_id
1 'polypeptide(L)'
;MGLLIADDIHQRKLATYISKESKCLSACSFVFLAGDERKVDGALGVHQISSDAPDLVGAQLAISDIIEVLNRFGTPVDVMHVMFKTPPGDMHIFSLEEVEKYKLNRKTGEQSPTPTLAETPAAVSGTNSDNITRKTKTLGDTAAASSTADANQHAKLSTLEEFTRRPNRIAVYTGLDLFGDDISAMRASDAGECAQSCLALNGQCKAFTYNANPKIKRGPNCFLKSSAGRADGNSVAFSGRFLSGAEPDPSAITLGTIDPQSALYDDVDLTGGDLSRRPEGSARTPLECRLACIDEKQCVAFTYIKQKKECWLKSTIGTPKSGKGMVSGLKKLEKFLPTKIISLD
;
A
#
# COMPACT_ATOMS: atom_id res chain seq x y z
N MET A 1 30.01 12.89 -15.68
CA MET A 1 29.89 11.78 -14.69
C MET A 1 28.48 11.20 -14.60
N GLY A 2 27.40 11.99 -14.47
CA GLY A 2 26.03 11.45 -14.35
C GLY A 2 25.56 10.57 -15.52
N LEU A 3 25.91 10.92 -16.77
CA LEU A 3 25.51 10.16 -17.97
C LEU A 3 26.13 8.76 -18.06
N LEU A 4 27.34 8.53 -17.52
CA LEU A 4 27.97 7.20 -17.52
C LEU A 4 27.24 6.24 -16.57
N ILE A 5 26.82 6.74 -15.41
CA ILE A 5 26.02 5.96 -14.45
C ILE A 5 24.64 5.65 -15.05
N ALA A 6 24.02 6.64 -15.69
CA ALA A 6 22.75 6.48 -16.38
C ALA A 6 22.84 5.40 -17.49
N ASP A 7 23.93 5.38 -18.27
CA ASP A 7 24.14 4.35 -19.28
C ASP A 7 24.22 2.94 -18.69
N ASP A 8 24.98 2.73 -17.61
CA ASP A 8 25.10 1.44 -16.94
C ASP A 8 23.75 0.97 -16.35
N ILE A 9 22.97 1.88 -15.76
CA ILE A 9 21.60 1.60 -15.28
C ILE A 9 20.72 1.09 -16.42
N HIS A 10 20.74 1.78 -17.56
CA HIS A 10 19.92 1.43 -18.72
C HIS A 10 20.33 0.08 -19.32
N GLN A 11 21.64 -0.15 -19.48
CA GLN A 11 22.18 -1.40 -20.04
C GLN A 11 21.86 -2.60 -19.15
N ARG A 12 21.93 -2.43 -17.82
CA ARG A 12 21.62 -3.48 -16.84
C ARG A 12 20.13 -3.64 -16.55
N LYS A 13 19.26 -2.85 -17.18
CA LYS A 13 17.81 -2.87 -16.98
C LYS A 13 17.41 -2.68 -15.51
N LEU A 14 18.12 -1.78 -14.82
CA LEU A 14 17.84 -1.48 -13.42
C LEU A 14 16.60 -0.59 -13.30
N ALA A 15 15.89 -0.78 -12.20
CA ALA A 15 14.81 0.11 -11.80
C ALA A 15 15.35 1.33 -11.05
N THR A 16 14.67 2.47 -11.18
CA THR A 16 15.04 3.72 -10.49
C THR A 16 13.86 4.24 -9.70
N TYR A 17 14.11 4.64 -8.45
CA TYR A 17 13.09 5.12 -7.52
C TYR A 17 13.53 6.41 -6.83
N ILE A 18 12.63 7.38 -6.76
CA ILE A 18 12.80 8.59 -5.95
C ILE A 18 11.79 8.51 -4.81
N SER A 19 12.26 8.22 -3.59
CA SER A 19 11.39 8.17 -2.40
C SER A 19 10.83 9.54 -2.04
N LYS A 20 9.72 9.56 -1.28
CA LYS A 20 8.96 10.76 -0.93
C LYS A 20 9.77 11.91 -0.32
N GLU A 21 10.82 11.58 0.45
CA GLU A 21 11.70 12.55 1.10
C GLU A 21 12.97 12.85 0.29
N SER A 22 13.22 12.11 -0.79
CA SER A 22 14.40 12.26 -1.64
C SER A 22 14.17 13.25 -2.77
N LYS A 23 15.27 13.83 -3.26
CA LYS A 23 15.28 14.71 -4.43
C LYS A 23 16.30 14.21 -5.44
N CYS A 24 15.90 14.13 -6.70
CA CYS A 24 16.75 13.80 -7.82
C CYS A 24 16.74 14.95 -8.82
N LEU A 25 17.72 15.84 -8.67
CA LEU A 25 17.77 17.13 -9.38
C LEU A 25 18.96 17.18 -10.34
N SER A 26 18.84 17.99 -11.38
CA SER A 26 19.91 18.24 -12.36
C SER A 26 20.46 16.92 -12.92
N ALA A 27 21.76 16.64 -12.78
CA ALA A 27 22.41 15.45 -13.34
C ALA A 27 21.82 14.12 -12.83
N CYS A 28 21.19 14.10 -11.65
CA CYS A 28 20.49 12.92 -11.15
C CYS A 28 19.30 12.54 -12.05
N SER A 29 18.62 13.51 -12.67
CA SER A 29 17.46 13.24 -13.51
C SER A 29 17.78 12.27 -14.66
N PHE A 30 18.99 12.33 -15.24
CA PHE A 30 19.44 11.37 -16.25
C PHE A 30 19.55 9.95 -15.70
N VAL A 31 20.04 9.81 -14.47
CA VAL A 31 20.16 8.52 -13.75
C VAL A 31 18.76 7.93 -13.53
N PHE A 32 17.79 8.74 -13.12
CA PHE A 32 16.40 8.30 -12.98
C PHE A 32 15.77 7.94 -14.34
N LEU A 33 15.93 8.78 -15.35
CA LEU A 33 15.32 8.56 -16.67
C LEU A 33 15.89 7.32 -17.38
N ALA A 34 17.10 6.89 -17.05
CA ALA A 34 17.70 5.66 -17.57
C ALA A 34 16.98 4.37 -17.16
N GLY A 35 16.24 4.39 -16.04
CA GLY A 35 15.60 3.22 -15.48
C GLY A 35 14.66 2.52 -16.47
N ASP A 36 14.71 1.19 -16.50
CA ASP A 36 13.77 0.39 -17.31
C ASP A 36 12.37 0.42 -16.68
N GLU A 37 12.33 0.31 -15.35
CA GLU A 37 11.19 0.65 -14.49
C GLU A 37 11.48 1.91 -13.69
N ARG A 38 10.47 2.76 -13.51
CA ARG A 38 10.65 4.07 -12.87
C ARG A 38 9.48 4.41 -11.96
N LYS A 39 9.79 4.96 -10.78
CA LYS A 39 8.79 5.53 -9.88
C LYS A 39 9.28 6.80 -9.18
N VAL A 40 8.46 7.85 -9.21
CA VAL A 40 8.67 9.13 -8.52
C VAL A 40 7.61 9.29 -7.43
N ASP A 41 8.03 9.21 -6.17
CA ASP A 41 7.24 9.65 -5.01
C ASP A 41 7.76 10.98 -4.41
N GLY A 42 9.05 11.29 -4.61
CA GLY A 42 9.69 12.53 -4.17
C GLY A 42 9.79 13.60 -5.26
N ALA A 43 10.89 14.36 -5.28
CA ALA A 43 11.08 15.44 -6.25
C ALA A 43 12.02 15.05 -7.39
N LEU A 44 11.53 15.08 -8.63
CA LEU A 44 12.34 14.97 -9.84
C LEU A 44 12.47 16.35 -10.48
N GLY A 45 13.71 16.79 -10.72
CA GLY A 45 13.99 18.13 -11.23
C GLY A 45 14.92 18.15 -12.43
N VAL A 46 14.56 18.95 -13.44
CA VAL A 46 15.32 19.12 -14.68
C VAL A 46 15.58 20.59 -14.98
N HIS A 47 16.69 20.84 -15.68
CA HIS A 47 17.04 22.16 -16.24
C HIS A 47 17.97 21.97 -17.43
N GLN A 48 18.19 23.04 -18.22
CA GLN A 48 19.03 22.97 -19.40
C GLN A 48 20.53 22.90 -19.06
N ILE A 49 21.35 22.43 -19.99
CA ILE A 49 22.80 22.41 -19.79
C ILE A 49 23.39 23.83 -19.74
N SER A 50 24.31 24.07 -18.81
CA SER A 50 25.13 25.28 -18.75
C SER A 50 26.57 25.02 -19.17
N SER A 51 27.23 26.05 -19.72
CA SER A 51 28.68 26.10 -19.95
C SER A 51 29.25 27.39 -19.37
N ASP A 52 30.44 27.31 -18.78
CA ASP A 52 31.15 28.47 -18.23
C ASP A 52 31.77 29.36 -19.33
N ALA A 53 31.93 28.82 -20.53
CA ALA A 53 32.43 29.54 -21.71
C ALA A 53 31.36 29.64 -22.79
N PRO A 54 31.23 30.78 -23.49
CA PRO A 54 30.31 30.95 -24.60
C PRO A 54 30.81 30.18 -25.84
N ASP A 55 30.48 28.89 -25.89
CA ASP A 55 30.74 28.01 -27.03
C ASP A 55 29.40 27.45 -27.56
N LEU A 56 28.87 28.11 -28.58
CA LEU A 56 27.60 27.72 -29.18
C LEU A 56 27.70 26.37 -29.91
N VAL A 57 28.85 26.07 -30.51
CA VAL A 57 29.05 24.82 -31.27
C VAL A 57 29.16 23.65 -30.30
N GLY A 58 29.98 23.80 -29.25
CA GLY A 58 30.07 22.80 -28.19
C GLY A 58 28.74 22.57 -27.48
N ALA A 59 27.96 23.63 -27.22
CA ALA A 59 26.64 23.51 -26.63
C ALA A 59 25.66 22.73 -27.53
N GLN A 60 25.68 22.97 -28.85
CA GLN A 60 24.84 22.23 -29.80
C GLN A 60 25.20 20.75 -29.87
N LEU A 61 26.50 20.41 -29.90
CA LEU A 61 26.96 19.02 -29.87
C LEU A 61 26.53 18.32 -28.58
N ALA A 62 26.73 18.98 -27.43
CA ALA A 62 26.32 18.42 -26.14
C ALA A 62 24.80 18.19 -26.05
N ILE A 63 23.98 19.11 -26.57
CA ILE A 63 22.53 18.95 -26.63
C ILE A 63 22.14 17.78 -27.54
N SER A 64 22.79 17.63 -28.69
CA SER A 64 22.57 16.49 -29.61
C SER A 64 22.81 15.16 -28.91
N ASP A 65 23.95 15.02 -28.22
CA ASP A 65 24.31 13.81 -27.48
C ASP A 65 23.30 13.51 -26.35
N ILE A 66 22.86 14.55 -25.63
CA ILE A 66 21.86 14.40 -24.57
C ILE A 66 20.52 13.93 -25.15
N ILE A 67 20.07 14.51 -26.27
CA ILE A 67 18.81 14.10 -26.92
C ILE A 67 18.89 12.63 -27.37
N GLU A 68 20.02 12.20 -27.95
CA GLU A 68 20.24 10.81 -28.33
C GLU A 68 20.11 9.88 -27.12
N VAL A 69 20.79 10.21 -26.01
CA VAL A 69 20.73 9.42 -24.78
C VAL A 69 19.32 9.39 -24.19
N LEU A 70 18.64 10.54 -24.11
CA LEU A 70 17.28 10.63 -23.57
C LEU A 70 16.27 9.86 -24.43
N ASN A 71 16.41 9.89 -25.76
CA ASN A 71 15.62 9.08 -26.69
C ASN A 71 15.86 7.59 -26.48
N ARG A 72 17.12 7.16 -26.30
CA ARG A 72 17.45 5.76 -26.00
C ARG A 72 16.83 5.29 -24.67
N PHE A 73 16.76 6.17 -23.69
CA PHE A 73 16.02 5.91 -22.44
C PHE A 73 14.48 5.93 -22.63
N GLY A 74 13.99 6.28 -23.82
CA GLY A 74 12.56 6.45 -24.10
C GLY A 74 11.96 7.59 -23.30
N THR A 75 12.72 8.64 -23.02
CA THR A 75 12.22 9.84 -22.33
C THR A 75 11.17 10.52 -23.20
N PRO A 76 10.00 10.92 -22.65
CA PRO A 76 9.00 11.65 -23.42
C PRO A 76 9.56 12.98 -23.95
N VAL A 77 9.21 13.35 -25.17
CA VAL A 77 9.66 14.61 -25.80
C VAL A 77 9.22 15.82 -24.98
N ASP A 78 8.05 15.78 -24.35
CA ASP A 78 7.58 16.86 -23.48
C ASP A 78 8.51 17.11 -22.28
N VAL A 79 9.09 16.04 -21.72
CA VAL A 79 10.07 16.13 -20.61
C VAL A 79 11.36 16.79 -21.09
N MET A 80 11.82 16.44 -22.29
CA MET A 80 12.99 17.08 -22.90
C MET A 80 12.73 18.56 -23.17
N HIS A 81 11.54 18.91 -23.68
CA HIS A 81 11.16 20.30 -23.92
C HIS A 81 11.14 21.11 -22.61
N VAL A 82 10.57 20.56 -21.53
CA VAL A 82 10.60 21.19 -20.20
C VAL A 82 12.03 21.36 -19.70
N MET A 83 12.88 20.34 -19.82
CA MET A 83 14.29 20.38 -19.44
C MET A 83 15.03 21.51 -20.17
N PHE A 84 14.98 21.53 -21.50
CA PHE A 84 15.74 22.49 -22.31
C PHE A 84 15.18 23.92 -22.27
N LYS A 85 13.90 24.09 -21.93
CA LYS A 85 13.30 25.42 -21.75
C LYS A 85 13.60 26.04 -20.37
N THR A 86 13.95 25.23 -19.39
CA THR A 86 14.22 25.69 -18.02
C THR A 86 15.62 26.30 -17.94
N PRO A 87 15.78 27.58 -17.54
CA PRO A 87 17.09 28.25 -17.39
C PRO A 87 18.08 27.47 -16.51
N PRO A 88 19.41 27.57 -16.73
CA PRO A 88 20.36 26.79 -15.93
C PRO A 88 20.44 27.23 -14.46
N GLY A 89 20.00 28.46 -14.16
CA GLY A 89 19.87 28.98 -12.79
C GLY A 89 18.57 28.56 -12.09
N ASP A 90 17.65 27.94 -12.83
CA ASP A 90 16.34 27.51 -12.33
C ASP A 90 16.27 25.98 -12.26
N MET A 91 15.22 25.47 -11.61
CA MET A 91 14.93 24.04 -11.55
C MET A 91 13.43 23.83 -11.73
N HIS A 92 13.04 23.12 -12.78
CA HIS A 92 11.66 22.69 -12.92
C HIS A 92 11.49 21.38 -12.15
N ILE A 93 10.73 21.43 -11.06
CA ILE A 93 10.32 20.24 -10.30
C ILE A 93 8.96 19.79 -10.81
N PHE A 94 8.90 18.57 -11.33
CA PHE A 94 7.65 18.03 -11.86
C PHE A 94 6.62 17.85 -10.72
N SER A 95 5.42 18.36 -10.94
CA SER A 95 4.24 18.09 -10.11
C SER A 95 3.75 16.65 -10.29
N LEU A 96 2.89 16.17 -9.36
CA LEU A 96 2.27 14.85 -9.48
C LEU A 96 1.44 14.71 -10.77
N GLU A 97 0.78 15.79 -11.18
CA GLU A 97 0.01 15.85 -12.43
C GLU A 97 0.92 15.71 -13.66
N GLU A 98 2.08 16.35 -13.65
CA GLU A 98 3.08 16.24 -14.72
C GLU A 98 3.74 14.87 -14.76
N VAL A 99 4.02 14.27 -13.60
CA VAL A 99 4.53 12.89 -13.49
C VAL A 99 3.58 11.90 -14.17
N GLU A 100 2.28 12.06 -13.95
CA GLU A 100 1.25 11.23 -14.59
C GLU A 100 1.11 11.57 -16.08
N LYS A 101 0.94 12.85 -16.42
CA LYS A 101 0.76 13.33 -17.81
C LYS A 101 1.91 12.90 -18.72
N TYR A 102 3.13 13.04 -18.25
CA TYR A 102 4.33 12.69 -19.01
C TYR A 102 4.74 11.22 -18.84
N LYS A 103 3.99 10.42 -18.06
CA LYS A 103 4.31 9.00 -17.83
C LYS A 103 5.76 8.81 -17.36
N LEU A 104 6.18 9.64 -16.40
CA LEU A 104 7.51 9.55 -15.78
C LEU A 104 7.63 8.28 -14.93
N ASN A 105 6.50 7.79 -14.41
CA ASN A 105 6.38 6.45 -13.85
C ASN A 105 6.21 5.43 -14.98
N ARG A 106 6.99 4.34 -14.96
CA ARG A 106 7.00 3.32 -16.02
C ARG A 106 7.09 1.92 -15.42
N LYS A 107 6.27 1.00 -15.93
CA LYS A 107 6.38 -0.45 -15.67
C LYS A 107 7.17 -1.15 -16.79
N THR A 108 7.73 -2.31 -16.47
CA THR A 108 8.50 -3.15 -17.41
C THR A 108 7.65 -3.45 -18.64
N GLY A 109 8.20 -3.24 -19.84
CA GLY A 109 7.53 -3.57 -21.10
C GLY A 109 6.59 -2.49 -21.67
N GLU A 110 6.35 -1.38 -20.96
CA GLU A 110 5.57 -0.23 -21.48
C GLU A 110 6.45 0.78 -22.25
N GLN A 111 7.38 0.30 -23.09
CA GLN A 111 8.12 1.21 -23.96
C GLN A 111 7.14 1.89 -24.92
N SER A 112 7.13 3.23 -24.91
CA SER A 112 6.42 3.98 -25.93
C SER A 112 7.06 3.71 -27.29
N PRO A 113 6.26 3.51 -28.36
CA PRO A 113 6.80 3.21 -29.67
C PRO A 113 7.76 4.33 -30.10
N THR A 114 8.96 3.93 -30.52
CA THR A 114 9.90 4.80 -31.23
C THR A 114 9.14 5.47 -32.38
N PRO A 115 9.24 6.80 -32.58
CA PRO A 115 8.66 7.41 -33.75
C PRO A 115 9.42 6.88 -34.97
N THR A 116 8.81 5.94 -35.70
CA THR A 116 9.29 5.51 -37.00
C THR A 116 9.24 6.73 -37.91
N LEU A 117 10.42 7.22 -38.33
CA LEU A 117 10.53 8.19 -39.41
C LEU A 117 9.81 7.58 -40.62
N ALA A 118 8.68 8.18 -41.00
CA ALA A 118 7.90 7.77 -42.14
C ALA A 118 8.73 7.98 -43.41
N GLU A 119 9.15 6.89 -44.05
CA GLU A 119 9.67 6.93 -45.41
C GLU A 119 8.53 7.32 -46.37
N THR A 120 8.75 8.39 -47.12
CA THR A 120 7.88 8.86 -48.18
C THR A 120 7.83 7.83 -49.32
N PRO A 121 6.66 7.37 -49.82
CA PRO A 121 6.63 6.46 -50.96
C PRO A 121 6.87 7.22 -52.27
N ALA A 122 7.97 6.90 -52.96
CA ALA A 122 8.12 7.18 -54.38
C ALA A 122 7.22 6.26 -55.20
N ALA A 123 6.57 6.83 -56.21
CA ALA A 123 5.63 6.16 -57.10
C ALA A 123 6.31 5.20 -58.10
N VAL A 124 5.53 4.21 -58.57
CA VAL A 124 5.19 3.93 -59.98
C VAL A 124 5.10 2.42 -60.30
N SER A 125 3.91 2.06 -60.80
CA SER A 125 3.54 1.03 -61.78
C SER A 125 3.49 -0.46 -61.45
N GLY A 126 2.34 -1.05 -61.80
CA GLY A 126 2.28 -2.35 -62.47
C GLY A 126 1.11 -3.24 -62.09
N THR A 127 -0.04 -3.04 -62.74
CA THR A 127 -0.93 -4.09 -63.32
C THR A 127 -0.87 -5.52 -62.74
N ASN A 128 -1.98 -6.06 -62.22
CA ASN A 128 -3.06 -6.66 -63.02
C ASN A 128 -4.17 -7.26 -62.13
N SER A 129 -5.38 -7.17 -62.66
CA SER A 129 -6.63 -7.82 -62.26
C SER A 129 -6.49 -9.34 -62.12
N ASP A 130 -7.23 -9.97 -61.21
CA ASP A 130 -8.57 -10.50 -61.54
C ASP A 130 -9.22 -11.34 -60.43
N ASN A 131 -10.53 -11.12 -60.34
CA ASN A 131 -11.63 -12.03 -59.98
C ASN A 131 -11.61 -12.82 -58.66
N ILE A 132 -12.50 -12.47 -57.72
CA ILE A 132 -13.94 -12.86 -57.65
C ILE A 132 -14.11 -14.38 -57.47
N THR A 133 -14.66 -14.80 -56.32
CA THR A 133 -16.00 -15.44 -56.12
C THR A 133 -16.00 -16.07 -54.72
N ARG A 134 -16.60 -15.45 -53.69
CA ARG A 134 -18.01 -15.51 -53.28
C ARG A 134 -18.49 -16.91 -52.82
N LYS A 135 -18.89 -16.94 -51.53
CA LYS A 135 -20.14 -17.51 -50.95
C LYS A 135 -20.12 -18.91 -50.30
N THR A 136 -20.29 -18.87 -48.96
CA THR A 136 -21.38 -19.50 -48.13
C THR A 136 -21.49 -21.04 -48.12
N LYS A 137 -21.89 -21.76 -47.06
CA LYS A 137 -22.75 -21.47 -45.88
C LYS A 137 -22.75 -22.73 -44.96
N THR A 138 -23.17 -22.54 -43.69
CA THR A 138 -23.94 -23.45 -42.79
C THR A 138 -23.29 -24.75 -42.29
N LEU A 139 -23.02 -24.89 -40.97
CA LEU A 139 -23.89 -25.18 -39.80
C LEU A 139 -24.04 -26.70 -39.53
N GLY A 140 -23.67 -27.13 -38.33
CA GLY A 140 -23.95 -28.49 -37.82
C GLY A 140 -23.20 -28.80 -36.51
N ASP A 141 -23.97 -28.93 -35.43
CA ASP A 141 -23.60 -29.20 -34.04
C ASP A 141 -22.76 -30.47 -33.80
N THR A 142 -21.91 -30.48 -32.75
CA THR A 142 -22.13 -31.22 -31.49
C THR A 142 -20.83 -31.44 -30.70
N ALA A 143 -20.97 -31.26 -29.38
CA ALA A 143 -20.20 -31.74 -28.24
C ALA A 143 -18.95 -32.63 -28.47
N ALA A 144 -17.83 -32.25 -27.84
CA ALA A 144 -17.38 -32.82 -26.56
C ALA A 144 -15.88 -32.60 -26.32
N ALA A 145 -15.56 -32.20 -25.08
CA ALA A 145 -14.32 -32.44 -24.34
C ALA A 145 -12.97 -32.03 -24.96
N SER A 146 -12.28 -31.08 -24.33
CA SER A 146 -11.20 -31.41 -23.37
C SER A 146 -10.36 -30.18 -23.01
N SER A 147 -10.08 -30.05 -21.72
CA SER A 147 -8.82 -29.57 -21.12
C SER A 147 -8.16 -28.27 -21.65
N THR A 148 -8.23 -27.22 -20.85
CA THR A 148 -7.08 -26.39 -20.43
C THR A 148 -7.45 -25.91 -19.01
N ALA A 149 -6.91 -26.44 -17.90
CA ALA A 149 -5.52 -26.39 -17.46
C ALA A 149 -4.86 -25.03 -17.77
N ASP A 150 -4.65 -24.28 -16.70
CA ASP A 150 -3.79 -23.11 -16.56
C ASP A 150 -4.15 -21.81 -17.29
N ALA A 151 -4.63 -20.86 -16.48
CA ALA A 151 -4.05 -19.51 -16.50
C ALA A 151 -4.04 -18.94 -15.07
N ASN A 152 -3.47 -19.69 -14.13
CA ASN A 152 -3.02 -19.11 -12.86
C ASN A 152 -1.62 -18.51 -13.06
N GLN A 153 -1.49 -17.56 -13.98
CA GLN A 153 -0.31 -16.70 -14.00
C GLN A 153 -0.56 -15.56 -13.00
N HIS A 154 -0.23 -15.84 -11.75
CA HIS A 154 0.20 -14.79 -10.83
C HIS A 154 1.31 -14.02 -11.54
N ALA A 155 0.99 -12.85 -12.09
CA ALA A 155 2.00 -11.94 -12.62
C ALA A 155 3.00 -11.68 -11.49
N LYS A 156 4.22 -12.19 -11.64
CA LYS A 156 5.30 -11.98 -10.68
C LYS A 156 5.51 -10.47 -10.60
N LEU A 157 5.37 -9.90 -9.40
CA LEU A 157 5.56 -8.46 -9.16
C LEU A 157 6.93 -8.03 -9.69
N SER A 158 7.00 -6.82 -10.22
CA SER A 158 8.25 -6.27 -10.71
C SER A 158 9.24 -6.04 -9.56
N THR A 159 10.53 -5.96 -9.84
CA THR A 159 11.57 -5.75 -8.80
C THR A 159 11.36 -4.43 -8.05
N LEU A 160 10.90 -3.40 -8.76
CA LEU A 160 10.56 -2.10 -8.18
C LEU A 160 9.29 -2.17 -7.33
N GLU A 161 8.28 -2.92 -7.78
CA GLU A 161 7.06 -3.15 -7.00
C GLU A 161 7.37 -3.92 -5.72
N GLU A 162 8.27 -4.90 -5.75
CA GLU A 162 8.73 -5.61 -4.56
C GLU A 162 9.49 -4.67 -3.61
N PHE A 163 10.44 -3.91 -4.13
CA PHE A 163 11.23 -2.96 -3.33
C PHE A 163 10.36 -1.90 -2.66
N THR A 164 9.45 -1.28 -3.42
CA THR A 164 8.58 -0.21 -2.91
C THR A 164 7.49 -0.70 -1.96
N ARG A 165 7.20 -2.01 -1.94
CA ARG A 165 6.31 -2.64 -0.97
C ARG A 165 7.02 -3.05 0.32
N ARG A 166 8.35 -3.07 0.36
CA ARG A 166 9.08 -3.38 1.59
C ARG A 166 8.84 -2.28 2.62
N PRO A 167 8.54 -2.65 3.87
CA PRO A 167 8.36 -1.65 4.90
C PRO A 167 9.71 -1.03 5.24
N ASN A 168 9.77 0.30 5.23
CA ASN A 168 10.93 1.07 5.63
C ASN A 168 10.66 1.91 6.88
N ARG A 169 9.42 1.91 7.37
CA ARG A 169 9.02 2.59 8.61
C ARG A 169 8.03 1.74 9.39
N ILE A 170 7.90 2.04 10.68
CA ILE A 170 6.90 1.43 11.55
C ILE A 170 6.21 2.49 12.40
N ALA A 171 4.87 2.48 12.39
CA ALA A 171 4.05 3.24 13.34
C ALA A 171 3.70 2.34 14.53
N VAL A 172 4.06 2.76 15.74
CA VAL A 172 3.76 2.03 16.97
C VAL A 172 2.63 2.68 17.75
N TYR A 173 1.80 1.86 18.40
CA TYR A 173 0.62 2.27 19.14
C TYR A 173 0.58 1.59 20.50
N THR A 174 0.29 2.36 21.54
CA THR A 174 -0.01 1.86 22.88
C THR A 174 -1.51 1.83 23.11
N GLY A 175 -2.03 0.74 23.67
CA GLY A 175 -3.45 0.60 23.98
C GLY A 175 -4.33 0.21 22.79
N LEU A 176 -3.77 0.17 21.58
CA LEU A 176 -4.46 -0.24 20.37
C LEU A 176 -4.13 -1.71 20.09
N ASP A 177 -5.15 -2.55 20.02
CA ASP A 177 -5.07 -3.93 19.55
C ASP A 177 -5.48 -3.98 18.09
N LEU A 178 -4.57 -4.45 17.24
CA LEU A 178 -4.90 -4.87 15.90
C LEU A 178 -5.42 -6.30 16.00
N PHE A 179 -6.66 -6.55 15.64
CA PHE A 179 -7.36 -7.82 15.86
C PHE A 179 -7.62 -8.54 14.53
N GLY A 180 -7.40 -9.86 14.52
CA GLY A 180 -7.58 -10.73 13.35
C GLY A 180 -6.39 -10.73 12.38
N ASP A 181 -6.54 -11.46 11.27
CA ASP A 181 -5.51 -11.61 10.22
C ASP A 181 -4.15 -12.16 10.70
N ASP A 182 -4.16 -12.89 11.82
CA ASP A 182 -2.96 -13.48 12.42
C ASP A 182 -2.39 -14.59 11.50
N ILE A 183 -1.16 -14.41 11.05
CA ILE A 183 -0.39 -15.42 10.30
C ILE A 183 0.24 -16.41 11.27
N SER A 184 0.77 -15.91 12.38
CA SER A 184 1.41 -16.73 13.41
C SER A 184 1.33 -16.06 14.77
N ALA A 185 1.40 -16.88 15.81
CA ALA A 185 1.43 -16.42 17.19
C ALA A 185 2.62 -17.08 17.89
N MET A 186 3.40 -16.27 18.61
CA MET A 186 4.61 -16.73 19.30
C MET A 186 4.75 -16.07 20.66
N ARG A 187 5.70 -16.61 21.43
CA ARG A 187 6.16 -15.94 22.65
C ARG A 187 7.31 -15.01 22.27
N ALA A 188 7.24 -13.76 22.72
CA ALA A 188 8.31 -12.80 22.64
C ALA A 188 8.58 -12.22 24.04
N SER A 189 9.84 -11.92 24.33
CA SER A 189 10.26 -11.28 25.58
C SER A 189 9.72 -9.85 25.67
N ASP A 190 9.77 -9.11 24.56
CA ASP A 190 9.26 -7.75 24.45
C ASP A 190 8.62 -7.47 23.07
N ALA A 191 8.12 -6.24 22.89
CA ALA A 191 7.53 -5.81 21.62
C ALA A 191 8.54 -5.66 20.49
N GLY A 192 9.83 -5.44 20.80
CA GLY A 192 10.90 -5.33 19.81
C GLY A 192 11.21 -6.66 19.15
N GLU A 193 11.31 -7.74 19.94
CA GLU A 193 11.44 -9.10 19.42
C GLU A 193 10.22 -9.51 18.57
N CYS A 194 9.02 -9.09 18.99
CA CYS A 194 7.81 -9.29 18.20
C CYS A 194 7.87 -8.56 16.84
N ALA A 195 8.34 -7.30 16.83
CA ALA A 195 8.54 -6.53 15.60
C ALA A 195 9.59 -7.17 14.68
N GLN A 196 10.72 -7.62 15.22
CA GLN A 196 11.78 -8.30 14.47
C GLN A 196 11.27 -9.59 13.82
N SER A 197 10.46 -10.37 14.54
CA SER A 197 9.85 -11.59 14.02
C SER A 197 8.89 -11.31 12.87
N CYS A 198 8.15 -10.18 12.92
CA CYS A 198 7.34 -9.72 11.79
C CYS A 198 8.20 -9.33 10.58
N LEU A 199 9.29 -8.57 10.79
CA LEU A 199 10.20 -8.14 9.73
C LEU A 199 10.88 -9.32 9.01
N ALA A 200 11.18 -10.40 9.74
CA ALA A 200 11.74 -11.62 9.19
C ALA A 200 10.83 -12.32 8.16
N LEU A 201 9.53 -11.96 8.10
CA LEU A 201 8.57 -12.52 7.14
C LEU A 201 8.55 -11.77 5.79
N ASN A 202 9.56 -10.96 5.48
CA ASN A 202 9.80 -10.36 4.15
C ASN A 202 8.57 -9.67 3.54
N GLY A 203 7.88 -8.85 4.34
CA GLY A 203 6.69 -8.09 3.91
C GLY A 203 5.38 -8.87 3.87
N GLN A 204 5.37 -10.17 4.20
CA GLN A 204 4.13 -10.92 4.42
C GLN A 204 3.42 -10.46 5.70
N CYS A 205 4.20 -10.11 6.73
CA CYS A 205 3.69 -9.54 7.96
C CYS A 205 3.68 -8.01 7.87
N LYS A 206 2.48 -7.42 7.98
CA LYS A 206 2.25 -5.97 7.84
C LYS A 206 1.97 -5.29 9.17
N ALA A 207 1.65 -6.06 10.19
CA ALA A 207 1.43 -5.55 11.53
C ALA A 207 1.68 -6.62 12.59
N PHE A 208 1.80 -6.20 13.84
CA PHE A 208 1.77 -7.11 14.98
C PHE A 208 1.02 -6.48 16.15
N THR A 209 0.53 -7.34 17.05
CA THR A 209 0.10 -6.95 18.40
C THR A 209 0.92 -7.74 19.41
N TYR A 210 1.57 -7.05 20.34
CA TYR A 210 2.22 -7.60 21.52
C TYR A 210 1.36 -7.34 22.76
N ASN A 211 0.99 -8.40 23.47
CA ASN A 211 0.29 -8.33 24.75
C ASN A 211 1.31 -8.16 25.89
N ALA A 212 1.42 -6.94 26.40
CA ALA A 212 2.35 -6.53 27.44
C ALA A 212 1.87 -6.85 28.87
N ASN A 213 0.82 -7.65 29.04
CA ASN A 213 0.32 -8.00 30.36
C ASN A 213 1.33 -8.89 31.12
N PRO A 214 1.92 -8.41 32.24
CA PRO A 214 2.95 -9.14 32.98
C PRO A 214 2.43 -10.42 33.66
N LYS A 215 1.10 -10.57 33.76
CA LYS A 215 0.43 -11.76 34.30
C LYS A 215 0.47 -12.95 33.34
N ILE A 216 0.71 -12.73 32.04
CA ILE A 216 0.78 -13.81 31.06
C ILE A 216 2.11 -14.56 31.25
N LYS A 217 2.02 -15.77 31.82
CA LYS A 217 3.18 -16.66 32.05
C LYS A 217 3.32 -17.79 31.02
N ARG A 218 2.25 -18.09 30.28
CA ARG A 218 2.20 -19.17 29.28
C ARG A 218 1.40 -18.71 28.07
N GLY A 219 1.64 -19.36 26.92
CA GLY A 219 0.98 -19.04 25.65
C GLY A 219 1.60 -17.84 24.93
N PRO A 220 1.16 -17.59 23.69
CA PRO A 220 1.67 -16.50 22.88
C PRO A 220 1.28 -15.15 23.47
N ASN A 221 2.18 -14.18 23.34
CA ASN A 221 1.92 -12.76 23.58
C ASN A 221 2.27 -11.90 22.37
N CYS A 222 2.87 -12.47 21.33
CA CYS A 222 3.16 -11.79 20.09
C CYS A 222 2.31 -12.41 18.99
N PHE A 223 1.55 -11.58 18.29
CA PHE A 223 0.63 -12.00 17.24
C PHE A 223 1.00 -11.25 15.95
N LEU A 224 1.52 -11.98 14.97
CA LEU A 224 2.03 -11.46 13.70
C LEU A 224 0.93 -11.51 12.66
N LYS A 225 0.71 -10.42 11.93
CA LYS A 225 -0.49 -10.22 11.11
C LYS A 225 -0.19 -9.91 9.66
N SER A 226 -1.00 -10.46 8.76
CA SER A 226 -0.91 -10.23 7.30
C SER A 226 -1.44 -8.86 6.87
N SER A 227 -2.18 -8.20 7.75
CA SER A 227 -2.78 -6.89 7.54
C SER A 227 -2.89 -6.16 8.90
N ALA A 228 -3.24 -4.87 8.90
CA ALA A 228 -3.52 -4.16 10.15
C ALA A 228 -4.82 -4.65 10.83
N GLY A 229 -5.65 -5.44 10.13
CA GLY A 229 -6.86 -6.02 10.67
C GLY A 229 -7.87 -4.99 11.17
N ARG A 230 -8.68 -5.40 12.14
CA ARG A 230 -9.64 -4.54 12.84
C ARG A 230 -8.96 -3.84 14.02
N ALA A 231 -9.15 -2.53 14.14
CA ALA A 231 -8.71 -1.79 15.33
C ALA A 231 -9.67 -1.99 16.51
N ASP A 232 -9.10 -2.26 17.69
CA ASP A 232 -9.81 -2.38 18.97
C ASP A 232 -8.98 -1.78 20.11
N GLY A 233 -9.61 -1.45 21.23
CA GLY A 233 -8.95 -0.89 22.41
C GLY A 233 -8.62 -1.97 23.44
N ASN A 234 -7.36 -2.01 23.86
CA ASN A 234 -6.87 -2.90 24.91
C ASN A 234 -5.64 -2.28 25.57
N SER A 235 -5.76 -1.82 26.82
CA SER A 235 -4.70 -1.10 27.55
C SER A 235 -3.37 -1.84 27.67
N VAL A 236 -3.35 -3.17 27.54
CA VAL A 236 -2.12 -3.98 27.56
C VAL A 236 -1.57 -4.31 26.17
N ALA A 237 -2.23 -3.88 25.10
CA ALA A 237 -1.75 -4.08 23.73
C ALA A 237 -0.70 -3.03 23.35
N PHE A 238 0.38 -3.51 22.75
CA PHE A 238 1.36 -2.71 22.03
C PHE A 238 1.39 -3.19 20.59
N SER A 239 0.95 -2.36 19.65
CA SER A 239 0.85 -2.74 18.25
C SER A 239 1.84 -1.98 17.38
N GLY A 240 2.36 -2.63 16.35
CA GLY A 240 3.15 -2.00 15.31
C GLY A 240 2.51 -2.23 13.95
N ARG A 241 2.40 -1.17 13.14
CA ARG A 241 2.02 -1.24 11.74
C ARG A 241 3.22 -0.85 10.88
N PHE A 242 3.63 -1.77 10.02
CA PHE A 242 4.70 -1.54 9.07
C PHE A 242 4.19 -0.73 7.87
N LEU A 243 4.98 0.26 7.47
CA LEU A 243 4.66 1.22 6.42
C LEU A 243 5.76 1.18 5.35
N SER A 244 5.34 1.15 4.10
CA SER A 244 6.19 1.39 2.96
C SER A 244 6.47 2.89 2.78
N GLY A 245 7.53 3.23 2.02
CA GLY A 245 7.91 4.62 1.78
C GLY A 245 6.88 5.42 0.98
N ALA A 246 5.98 4.73 0.28
CA ALA A 246 4.87 5.33 -0.45
C ALA A 246 3.68 5.68 0.46
N GLU A 247 3.56 5.04 1.63
CA GLU A 247 2.44 5.27 2.54
C GLU A 247 2.60 6.55 3.36
N PRO A 248 1.54 7.39 3.47
CA PRO A 248 1.56 8.54 4.35
C PRO A 248 1.59 8.11 5.82
N ASP A 249 1.98 9.05 6.68
CA ASP A 249 1.91 8.88 8.13
C ASP A 249 0.47 8.63 8.55
N PRO A 250 0.21 7.59 9.36
CA PRO A 250 -1.14 7.30 9.81
C PRO A 250 -1.65 8.40 10.74
N SER A 251 -2.88 8.84 10.48
CA SER A 251 -3.59 9.80 11.30
C SER A 251 -4.19 9.15 12.56
N ALA A 252 -4.76 9.98 13.42
CA ALA A 252 -5.47 9.52 14.62
C ALA A 252 -6.68 8.66 14.25
N ILE A 253 -6.88 7.57 15.00
CA ILE A 253 -8.05 6.70 14.87
C ILE A 253 -8.93 6.92 16.11
N THR A 254 -10.17 7.34 15.90
CA THR A 254 -11.17 7.44 16.96
C THR A 254 -12.13 6.27 16.84
N LEU A 255 -12.23 5.43 17.86
CA LEU A 255 -13.14 4.29 17.87
C LEU A 255 -13.76 4.06 19.24
N GLY A 256 -14.91 3.38 19.26
CA GLY A 256 -15.51 2.93 20.50
C GLY A 256 -14.78 1.70 21.02
N THR A 257 -14.41 1.67 22.29
CA THR A 257 -13.61 0.61 22.89
C THR A 257 -14.32 0.04 24.11
N ILE A 258 -14.14 -1.27 24.30
CA ILE A 258 -14.48 -1.96 25.54
C ILE A 258 -13.25 -2.77 25.92
N ASP A 259 -12.41 -2.16 26.76
CA ASP A 259 -11.14 -2.74 27.21
C ASP A 259 -11.38 -4.07 27.95
N PRO A 260 -10.82 -5.20 27.47
CA PRO A 260 -11.00 -6.49 28.12
C PRO A 260 -10.43 -6.60 29.55
N GLN A 261 -9.50 -5.72 29.93
CA GLN A 261 -8.88 -5.71 31.26
C GLN A 261 -9.62 -4.81 32.26
N SER A 262 -10.27 -3.74 31.81
CA SER A 262 -10.81 -2.71 32.72
C SER A 262 -12.28 -2.37 32.51
N ALA A 263 -12.91 -2.82 31.42
CA ALA A 263 -14.26 -2.43 31.05
C ALA A 263 -15.21 -3.63 30.84
N LEU A 264 -14.78 -4.83 31.23
CA LEU A 264 -15.61 -6.03 31.31
C LEU A 264 -15.86 -6.41 32.77
N TYR A 265 -17.10 -6.77 33.06
CA TYR A 265 -17.58 -7.11 34.39
C TYR A 265 -18.28 -8.46 34.34
N ASP A 266 -17.68 -9.46 34.97
CA ASP A 266 -18.30 -10.79 35.15
C ASP A 266 -19.35 -10.76 36.26
N ASP A 267 -20.38 -11.58 36.09
CA ASP A 267 -21.50 -11.77 37.02
C ASP A 267 -22.29 -10.48 37.32
N VAL A 268 -22.28 -9.54 36.37
CA VAL A 268 -23.02 -8.28 36.40
C VAL A 268 -24.06 -8.26 35.28
N ASP A 269 -25.25 -7.77 35.63
CA ASP A 269 -26.32 -7.41 34.71
C ASP A 269 -26.51 -5.89 34.73
N LEU A 270 -26.56 -5.25 33.55
CA LEU A 270 -26.94 -3.86 33.42
C LEU A 270 -28.42 -3.82 33.03
N THR A 271 -29.34 -3.69 33.97
CA THR A 271 -30.77 -3.83 33.61
C THR A 271 -31.31 -2.64 32.81
N GLY A 272 -32.06 -2.93 31.74
CA GLY A 272 -32.75 -1.93 30.91
C GLY A 272 -31.86 -1.29 29.83
N GLY A 273 -32.42 -0.31 29.12
CA GLY A 273 -31.69 0.45 28.10
C GLY A 273 -31.39 -0.33 26.81
N ASP A 274 -32.01 -1.49 26.59
CA ASP A 274 -31.75 -2.32 25.42
C ASP A 274 -32.14 -1.60 24.11
N LEU A 275 -31.27 -1.66 23.11
CA LEU A 275 -31.49 -1.09 21.78
C LEU A 275 -32.62 -1.81 21.02
N SER A 276 -32.90 -3.05 21.38
CA SER A 276 -33.88 -3.91 20.72
C SER A 276 -34.62 -4.76 21.75
N ARG A 277 -35.86 -5.14 21.40
CA ARG A 277 -36.66 -6.12 22.17
C ARG A 277 -36.21 -7.57 21.95
N ARG A 278 -35.25 -7.79 21.06
CA ARG A 278 -34.67 -9.09 20.75
C ARG A 278 -33.15 -9.03 20.94
N PRO A 279 -32.50 -10.12 21.37
CA PRO A 279 -31.06 -10.18 21.46
C PRO A 279 -30.40 -10.05 20.08
N GLU A 280 -29.18 -9.54 20.06
CA GLU A 280 -28.36 -9.40 18.85
C GLU A 280 -28.09 -10.79 18.25
N GLY A 281 -28.59 -11.00 17.03
CA GLY A 281 -28.69 -12.33 16.43
C GLY A 281 -27.34 -12.91 16.01
N SER A 282 -26.38 -12.04 15.69
CA SER A 282 -25.03 -12.40 15.23
C SER A 282 -24.08 -12.76 16.38
N ALA A 283 -24.37 -12.36 17.61
CA ALA A 283 -23.47 -12.48 18.74
C ALA A 283 -23.85 -13.63 19.70
N ARG A 284 -23.13 -14.74 19.59
CA ARG A 284 -23.30 -15.97 20.37
C ARG A 284 -22.24 -16.17 21.45
N THR A 285 -21.20 -15.35 21.49
CA THR A 285 -20.17 -15.36 22.53
C THR A 285 -20.04 -13.99 23.22
N PRO A 286 -19.45 -13.90 24.43
CA PRO A 286 -19.19 -12.61 25.07
C PRO A 286 -18.31 -11.69 24.21
N LEU A 287 -17.32 -12.28 23.51
CA LEU A 287 -16.44 -11.56 22.61
C LEU A 287 -17.21 -10.98 21.42
N GLU A 288 -18.04 -11.79 20.76
CA GLU A 288 -18.88 -11.31 19.66
C GLU A 288 -19.85 -10.23 20.12
N CYS A 289 -20.44 -10.36 21.32
CA CYS A 289 -21.34 -9.35 21.86
C CYS A 289 -20.63 -8.02 22.15
N ARG A 290 -19.40 -8.09 22.67
CA ARG A 290 -18.54 -6.93 22.86
C ARG A 290 -18.24 -6.25 21.53
N LEU A 291 -17.82 -7.01 20.51
CA LEU A 291 -17.51 -6.49 19.18
C LEU A 291 -18.75 -5.89 18.50
N ALA A 292 -19.91 -6.54 18.63
CA ALA A 292 -21.19 -6.01 18.14
C ALA A 292 -21.54 -4.67 18.79
N CYS A 293 -21.32 -4.52 20.10
CA CYS A 293 -21.51 -3.22 20.76
C CYS A 293 -20.51 -2.17 20.29
N ILE A 294 -19.26 -2.55 20.01
CA ILE A 294 -18.26 -1.63 19.46
C ILE A 294 -18.69 -1.11 18.08
N ASP A 295 -19.21 -2.00 17.23
CA ASP A 295 -19.67 -1.66 15.88
C ASP A 295 -20.98 -0.87 15.86
N GLU A 296 -21.87 -1.13 16.80
CA GLU A 296 -23.14 -0.41 16.91
C GLU A 296 -22.90 0.99 17.49
N LYS A 297 -23.16 2.02 16.68
CA LYS A 297 -22.92 3.44 17.03
C LYS A 297 -23.73 3.88 18.23
N GLN A 298 -24.95 3.40 18.38
CA GLN A 298 -25.84 3.75 19.48
C GLN A 298 -25.56 2.94 20.75
N CYS A 299 -24.74 1.88 20.68
CA CYS A 299 -24.44 1.05 21.83
C CYS A 299 -23.41 1.74 22.73
N VAL A 300 -23.73 1.88 24.02
CA VAL A 300 -22.84 2.41 25.06
C VAL A 300 -22.48 1.36 26.11
N ALA A 301 -23.22 0.25 26.14
CA ALA A 301 -22.95 -0.89 27.01
C ALA A 301 -23.57 -2.16 26.42
N PHE A 302 -23.12 -3.32 26.87
CA PHE A 302 -23.81 -4.58 26.57
C PHE A 302 -23.97 -5.43 27.83
N THR A 303 -24.84 -6.42 27.75
CA THR A 303 -24.87 -7.54 28.69
C THR A 303 -25.08 -8.83 27.91
N TYR A 304 -24.16 -9.78 28.09
CA TYR A 304 -24.22 -11.10 27.47
C TYR A 304 -24.58 -12.14 28.52
N ILE A 305 -25.60 -12.96 28.23
CA ILE A 305 -26.10 -14.00 29.13
C ILE A 305 -25.54 -15.35 28.68
N LYS A 306 -24.52 -15.88 29.39
CA LYS A 306 -23.79 -17.11 29.01
C LYS A 306 -24.71 -18.32 28.84
N GLN A 307 -25.67 -18.50 29.74
CA GLN A 307 -26.57 -19.66 29.72
C GLN A 307 -27.52 -19.66 28.52
N LYS A 308 -27.99 -18.48 28.11
CA LYS A 308 -28.95 -18.34 27.00
C LYS A 308 -28.29 -18.06 25.65
N LYS A 309 -27.00 -17.72 25.64
CA LYS A 309 -26.26 -17.23 24.46
C LYS A 309 -26.94 -16.02 23.82
N GLU A 310 -27.40 -15.11 24.67
CA GLU A 310 -28.10 -13.88 24.29
C GLU A 310 -27.19 -12.69 24.50
N CYS A 311 -27.10 -11.83 23.49
CA CYS A 311 -26.40 -10.56 23.54
C CYS A 311 -27.40 -9.41 23.57
N TRP A 312 -27.33 -8.58 24.61
CA TRP A 312 -28.23 -7.44 24.77
C TRP A 312 -27.42 -6.14 24.71
N LEU A 313 -27.44 -5.50 23.53
CA LEU A 313 -26.82 -4.20 23.27
C LEU A 313 -27.69 -3.08 23.84
N LYS A 314 -27.07 -2.07 24.46
CA LYS A 314 -27.78 -1.04 25.23
C LYS A 314 -27.39 0.37 24.80
N SER A 315 -28.40 1.24 24.69
CA SER A 315 -28.27 2.68 24.39
C SER A 315 -27.96 3.53 25.62
N THR A 316 -28.22 3.01 26.82
CA THR A 316 -27.90 3.66 28.09
C THR A 316 -27.26 2.66 29.06
N ILE A 317 -26.47 3.18 30.00
CA ILE A 317 -25.89 2.35 31.05
C ILE A 317 -27.00 2.07 32.08
N GLY A 318 -27.47 0.82 32.11
CA GLY A 318 -28.46 0.35 33.09
C GLY A 318 -27.91 0.32 34.52
N THR A 319 -28.80 0.15 35.50
CA THR A 319 -28.38 -0.02 36.90
C THR A 319 -27.69 -1.37 37.07
N PRO A 320 -26.45 -1.42 37.59
CA PRO A 320 -25.74 -2.68 37.79
C PRO A 320 -26.40 -3.51 38.88
N LYS A 321 -26.66 -4.78 38.57
CA LYS A 321 -27.17 -5.81 39.50
C LYS A 321 -26.30 -7.05 39.41
N SER A 322 -26.33 -7.86 40.47
CA SER A 322 -25.72 -9.19 40.40
C SER A 322 -26.50 -10.08 39.43
N GLY A 323 -25.79 -10.63 38.44
CA GLY A 323 -26.32 -11.50 37.40
C GLY A 323 -25.38 -12.66 37.13
N LYS A 324 -25.49 -13.74 37.92
CA LYS A 324 -24.60 -14.90 37.77
C LYS A 324 -24.62 -15.45 36.35
N GLY A 325 -23.45 -15.63 35.74
CA GLY A 325 -23.29 -16.08 34.36
C GLY A 325 -23.54 -15.00 33.31
N MET A 326 -23.61 -13.72 33.71
CA MET A 326 -23.68 -12.59 32.78
C MET A 326 -22.32 -11.90 32.66
N VAL A 327 -22.08 -11.26 31.52
CA VAL A 327 -20.91 -10.42 31.27
C VAL A 327 -21.40 -9.10 30.74
N SER A 328 -21.14 -8.03 31.47
CA SER A 328 -21.42 -6.68 31.01
C SER A 328 -20.15 -5.98 30.57
N GLY A 329 -20.28 -5.07 29.62
CA GLY A 329 -19.18 -4.21 29.21
C GLY A 329 -19.64 -2.79 28.96
N LEU A 330 -18.76 -1.84 29.25
CA LEU A 330 -19.01 -0.41 29.07
C LEU A 330 -18.14 0.13 27.93
N LYS A 331 -18.79 0.79 26.96
CA LYS A 331 -18.13 1.39 25.81
C LYS A 331 -17.73 2.82 26.12
N LYS A 332 -16.49 3.17 25.79
CA LYS A 332 -16.00 4.55 25.77
C LYS A 332 -15.48 4.89 24.38
N LEU A 333 -15.44 6.18 24.06
CA LEU A 333 -14.79 6.64 22.84
C LEU A 333 -13.33 6.95 23.15
N GLU A 334 -12.42 6.34 22.42
CA GLU A 334 -10.99 6.57 22.57
C GLU A 334 -10.35 6.99 21.25
N LYS A 335 -9.30 7.80 21.37
CA LYS A 335 -8.51 8.30 20.25
C LYS A 335 -7.10 7.75 20.37
N PHE A 336 -6.68 6.99 19.37
CA PHE A 336 -5.35 6.39 19.26
C PHE A 336 -4.53 7.16 18.24
N LEU A 337 -3.33 7.55 18.64
CA LEU A 337 -2.33 8.19 17.80
C LEU A 337 -1.10 7.28 17.74
N PRO A 338 -0.35 7.26 16.62
CA PRO A 338 0.97 6.66 16.62
C PRO A 338 1.81 7.33 17.72
N THR A 339 2.30 6.54 18.67
CA THR A 339 3.20 7.04 19.72
C THR A 339 4.51 7.50 19.11
N LYS A 340 4.97 6.78 18.08
CA LYS A 340 6.14 7.11 17.29
C LYS A 340 6.04 6.49 15.90
N ILE A 341 6.61 7.16 14.92
CA ILE A 341 6.92 6.58 13.61
C ILE A 341 8.45 6.44 13.57
N ILE A 342 8.93 5.21 13.39
CA ILE A 342 10.34 4.86 13.46
C ILE A 342 10.79 4.42 12.07
N SER A 343 11.94 4.93 11.63
CA SER A 343 12.60 4.52 10.40
C SER A 343 13.35 3.19 10.60
N LEU A 344 13.34 2.31 9.60
CA LEU A 344 13.89 0.94 9.67
C LEU A 344 15.20 0.76 8.85
N ASP A 345 15.71 1.84 8.29
CA ASP A 345 17.01 1.99 7.63
C ASP A 345 18.19 1.95 8.61
#